data_AF-A0A249SRF0-F1
#
_entry.id   AF-A0A249SRF0-F1
#
_cell.length_a   1.000
_cell.length_b   1.000
_cell.length_c   1.000
_cell.angle_alpha   90.00
_cell.angle_beta   90.00
_cell.angle_gamma   90.00
#
_symmetry.space_group_name_H-M   'P 1'
#
loop_
_entity.id
_entity.type
_entity.pdbx_description
1 polymer ?
#
loop_
_entity_poly.entity_id
_entity_poly.type
_entity_poly.pdbx_seq_one_letter_code
_entity_poly.pdbx_strand_id
1 'polypeptide(L)'
;MRIVTIIAAAIILFACNQSRSKGPDTSAYDVVAEKSYVIRNIKPVAGDSLVDAIRAKQQQLIAFLEKHQFVRHVAAKDSLVFRRSNGQEVLIELPVPEDAWSANTIIAFDPAKNPLFINLHKDSTQIEHYLKQADKR
;
A
#
# COMPACT_ATOMS: atom_id res chain seq x y z
N MET A 1 -33.88 -33.30 -48.85
CA MET A 1 -34.02 -31.94 -48.30
C MET A 1 -35.07 -31.95 -47.20
N ARG A 2 -34.66 -31.67 -45.95
CA ARG A 2 -35.47 -31.35 -44.74
C ARG A 2 -34.45 -31.11 -43.60
N ILE A 3 -33.93 -29.89 -43.50
CA ILE A 3 -34.20 -28.87 -42.46
C ILE A 3 -33.69 -29.30 -41.06
N VAL A 4 -32.49 -28.79 -40.75
CA VAL A 4 -32.00 -28.19 -39.49
C VAL A 4 -32.81 -28.45 -38.21
N THR A 5 -32.15 -29.03 -37.20
CA THR A 5 -32.54 -28.92 -35.77
C THR A 5 -31.24 -28.91 -34.95
N ILE A 6 -30.68 -27.72 -34.71
CA ILE A 6 -30.71 -26.96 -33.45
C ILE A 6 -29.72 -27.49 -32.40
N ILE A 7 -28.63 -26.74 -32.31
CA ILE A 7 -27.66 -26.60 -31.22
C ILE A 7 -28.39 -26.25 -29.91
N ALA A 8 -28.13 -26.96 -28.81
CA ALA A 8 -28.13 -26.42 -27.44
C ALA A 8 -27.86 -27.54 -26.40
N ALA A 9 -26.60 -27.88 -26.18
CA ALA A 9 -26.19 -28.68 -25.01
C ALA A 9 -24.86 -28.16 -24.45
N ALA A 10 -24.82 -26.86 -24.16
CA ALA A 10 -23.81 -26.27 -23.31
C ALA A 10 -24.54 -25.26 -22.40
N ILE A 11 -24.01 -25.06 -21.20
CA ILE A 11 -24.52 -24.19 -20.12
C ILE A 11 -25.31 -24.95 -19.04
N ILE A 12 -24.63 -25.77 -18.24
CA ILE A 12 -24.79 -25.73 -16.77
C ILE A 12 -23.43 -26.02 -16.10
N LEU A 13 -22.52 -25.04 -16.14
CA LEU A 13 -21.38 -24.95 -15.20
C LEU A 13 -21.40 -23.62 -14.45
N PHE A 14 -22.59 -23.08 -14.16
CA PHE A 14 -22.75 -22.01 -13.18
C PHE A 14 -23.01 -22.58 -11.79
N ALA A 15 -22.04 -23.34 -11.29
CA ALA A 15 -21.83 -23.51 -9.86
C ALA A 15 -20.46 -22.94 -9.48
N CYS A 16 -20.09 -21.80 -10.07
CA CYS A 16 -19.13 -20.91 -9.43
C CYS A 16 -19.82 -20.36 -8.19
N ASN A 17 -19.58 -21.06 -7.09
CA ASN A 17 -19.92 -20.69 -5.73
C ASN A 17 -19.24 -19.35 -5.41
N GLN A 18 -19.78 -18.24 -5.93
CA GLN A 18 -19.45 -16.90 -5.46
C GLN A 18 -20.20 -16.67 -4.14
N SER A 19 -19.93 -17.53 -3.16
CA SER A 19 -19.90 -17.06 -1.78
C SER A 19 -18.69 -16.14 -1.71
N ARG A 20 -18.87 -14.92 -2.22
CA ARG A 20 -18.04 -13.78 -1.90
C ARG A 20 -18.28 -13.60 -0.42
N SER A 21 -17.49 -14.29 0.40
CA SER A 21 -17.32 -13.91 1.80
C SER A 21 -17.12 -12.41 1.72
N LYS A 22 -18.06 -11.66 2.31
CA LYS A 22 -17.80 -10.26 2.64
C LYS A 22 -16.47 -10.34 3.37
N GLY A 23 -15.41 -9.83 2.75
CA GLY A 23 -14.11 -9.72 3.40
C GLY A 23 -14.31 -9.07 4.76
N PRO A 24 -13.36 -9.25 5.69
CA PRO A 24 -13.43 -8.60 7.01
C PRO A 24 -13.87 -7.14 6.84
N ASP A 25 -14.80 -6.68 7.67
CA ASP A 25 -15.33 -5.32 7.57
C ASP A 25 -14.18 -4.32 7.62
N THR A 26 -13.86 -3.72 6.46
CA THR A 26 -12.74 -2.78 6.34
C THR A 26 -13.13 -1.35 6.67
N SER A 27 -14.36 -1.10 7.11
CA SER A 27 -14.83 0.25 7.47
C SER A 27 -14.00 0.89 8.59
N ALA A 28 -13.38 0.07 9.45
CA ALA A 28 -12.48 0.50 10.51
C ALA A 28 -11.07 0.88 10.01
N TYR A 29 -10.65 0.47 8.81
CA TYR A 29 -9.29 0.69 8.31
C TYR A 29 -9.22 1.79 7.26
N ASP A 30 -7.99 2.25 7.01
CA ASP A 30 -7.64 3.05 5.85
C ASP A 30 -7.05 2.11 4.78
N VAL A 31 -7.78 1.92 3.67
CA VAL A 31 -7.48 0.88 2.67
C VAL A 31 -6.69 1.50 1.53
N VAL A 32 -5.47 1.00 1.33
CA VAL A 32 -4.55 1.44 0.28
C VAL A 32 -4.39 0.31 -0.74
N ALA A 33 -4.79 0.54 -1.98
CA ALA A 33 -4.80 -0.49 -3.04
C ALA A 33 -3.91 -0.13 -4.24
N GLU A 34 -3.41 1.10 -4.27
CA GLU A 34 -2.60 1.65 -5.33
C GLU A 34 -1.13 1.82 -4.92
N LYS A 35 -0.26 1.93 -5.92
CA LYS A 35 1.17 2.19 -5.72
C LYS A 35 1.37 3.56 -5.08
N SER A 36 1.69 3.57 -3.80
CA SER A 36 1.64 4.78 -2.97
C SER A 36 2.67 4.76 -1.85
N TYR A 37 2.97 5.93 -1.31
CA TYR A 37 3.71 6.04 -0.07
C TYR A 37 2.79 6.63 1.00
N VAL A 38 2.75 5.97 2.15
CA VAL A 38 1.96 6.39 3.30
C VAL A 38 2.82 7.16 4.27
N ILE A 39 2.33 8.31 4.71
CA ILE A 39 2.89 9.09 5.82
C ILE A 39 1.82 9.34 6.87
N ARG A 40 2.25 9.63 8.11
CA ARG A 40 1.35 10.06 9.17
C ARG A 40 0.93 11.52 9.00
N ASN A 41 -0.29 11.83 9.41
CA ASN A 41 -0.75 13.22 9.54
C ASN A 41 -0.25 13.84 10.84
N ILE A 42 0.99 14.33 10.84
CA ILE A 42 1.58 14.96 12.03
C ILE A 42 1.62 16.46 11.85
N LYS A 43 1.15 17.19 12.87
CA LYS A 43 1.35 18.63 12.93
C LYS A 43 2.83 18.91 13.17
N PRO A 44 3.49 19.72 12.32
CA PRO A 44 4.88 20.06 12.53
C PRO A 44 5.04 20.83 13.85
N VAL A 45 5.97 20.38 14.70
CA VAL A 45 6.45 21.17 15.84
C VAL A 45 7.58 22.05 15.31
N ALA A 46 7.43 23.36 15.40
CA ALA A 46 8.41 24.33 14.92
C ALA A 46 9.51 24.58 15.97
N GLY A 47 10.73 24.86 15.52
CA GLY A 47 11.83 25.32 16.37
C GLY A 47 12.79 24.23 16.87
N ASP A 48 12.61 22.97 16.45
CA ASP A 48 13.53 21.87 16.77
C ASP A 48 14.39 21.50 15.55
N SER A 49 15.70 21.81 15.65
CA SER A 49 16.69 21.53 14.60
C SER A 49 16.78 20.04 14.21
N LEU A 50 16.52 19.12 15.14
CA LEU A 50 16.53 17.69 14.85
C LEU A 50 15.31 17.31 14.00
N VAL A 51 14.14 17.81 14.37
CA VAL A 51 12.89 17.57 13.63
C VAL A 51 12.99 18.11 12.21
N ASP A 52 13.58 19.29 12.03
CA ASP A 52 13.79 19.88 10.71
C ASP A 52 14.75 19.07 9.84
N ALA A 53 15.84 18.54 10.43
CA ALA A 53 16.76 17.64 9.73
C ALA A 53 16.08 16.32 9.32
N ILE A 54 15.26 15.72 10.20
CA ILE A 54 14.50 14.51 9.90
C ILE A 54 13.50 14.79 8.77
N ARG A 55 12.78 15.91 8.82
CA ARG A 55 11.83 16.30 7.77
C ARG A 55 12.52 16.52 6.43
N ALA A 56 13.70 17.13 6.42
CA ALA A 56 14.49 17.30 5.20
C ALA A 56 14.85 15.94 4.58
N LYS A 57 15.28 14.96 5.39
CA LYS A 57 15.54 13.59 4.92
C LYS A 57 14.26 12.89 4.42
N GLN A 58 13.15 13.03 5.15
CA GLN A 58 11.86 12.49 4.74
C GLN A 58 11.46 13.03 3.36
N GLN A 59 11.61 14.34 3.14
CA GLN A 59 11.27 14.99 1.88
C GLN A 59 12.15 14.51 0.71
N GLN A 60 13.45 14.27 0.94
CA GLN A 60 14.34 13.71 -0.08
C GLN A 60 13.87 12.32 -0.54
N LEU A 61 13.49 11.45 0.40
CA LEU A 61 13.01 10.11 0.09
C LEU A 61 11.61 10.13 -0.55
N ILE A 62 10.73 11.05 -0.12
CA ILE A 62 9.43 11.30 -0.77
C ILE A 62 9.63 11.71 -2.23
N ALA A 63 10.51 12.68 -2.51
CA ALA A 63 10.78 13.13 -3.87
C ALA A 63 11.30 11.99 -4.76
N PHE A 64 12.09 11.07 -4.18
CA PHE A 64 12.54 9.87 -4.88
C PHE A 64 11.35 8.94 -5.22
N LEU A 65 10.45 8.69 -4.28
CA LEU A 65 9.24 7.87 -4.51
C LEU A 65 8.32 8.49 -5.57
N GLU A 66 8.11 9.81 -5.52
CA GLU A 66 7.28 10.54 -6.48
C GLU A 66 7.84 10.46 -7.90
N LYS A 67 9.17 10.56 -8.06
CA LYS A 67 9.87 10.33 -9.34
C LYS A 67 9.59 8.93 -9.90
N HIS A 68 9.33 7.95 -9.03
CA HIS A 68 8.98 6.58 -9.36
C HIS A 68 7.47 6.30 -9.33
N GLN A 69 6.64 7.35 -9.48
CA GLN A 69 5.20 7.28 -9.65
C GLN A 69 4.43 6.71 -8.44
N PHE A 70 5.02 6.77 -7.24
CA PHE A 70 4.25 6.52 -6.02
C PHE A 70 3.38 7.74 -5.72
N VAL A 71 2.10 7.52 -5.50
CA VAL A 71 1.19 8.59 -5.07
C VAL A 71 1.26 8.79 -3.56
N ARG A 72 1.05 10.03 -3.12
CA ARG A 72 1.01 10.35 -1.69
C ARG A 72 -0.29 9.83 -1.08
N HIS A 73 -0.16 9.11 0.03
CA HIS A 73 -1.26 8.73 0.91
C HIS A 73 -0.99 9.24 2.32
N VAL A 74 -1.96 9.91 2.93
CA VAL A 74 -1.85 10.37 4.33
C VAL A 74 -2.76 9.47 5.15
N ALA A 75 -2.16 8.74 6.10
CA ALA A 75 -2.92 7.84 6.96
C ALA A 75 -4.02 8.59 7.70
N ALA A 76 -5.28 8.20 7.46
CA ALA A 76 -6.44 8.80 8.11
C ALA A 76 -6.72 8.21 9.50
N LYS A 77 -6.16 7.03 9.76
CA LYS A 77 -6.35 6.23 10.98
C LYS A 77 -5.03 5.60 11.41
N ASP A 78 -4.99 5.09 12.64
CA ASP A 78 -3.84 4.39 13.19
C ASP A 78 -3.73 2.93 12.70
N SER A 79 -4.53 2.54 11.70
CA SER A 79 -4.47 1.21 11.10
C SER A 79 -4.76 1.27 9.60
N LEU A 80 -3.88 0.64 8.83
CA LEU A 80 -3.87 0.62 7.38
C LEU A 80 -4.08 -0.81 6.89
N VAL A 81 -4.84 -0.97 5.81
CA VAL A 81 -4.91 -2.24 5.08
C VAL A 81 -4.35 -2.02 3.69
N PHE A 82 -3.24 -2.69 3.39
CA PHE A 82 -2.67 -2.72 2.05
C PHE A 82 -3.24 -3.90 1.27
N ARG A 83 -3.92 -3.62 0.15
CA ARG A 83 -4.50 -4.65 -0.71
C ARG A 83 -3.59 -4.95 -1.89
N ARG A 84 -3.03 -6.15 -1.92
CA ARG A 84 -2.14 -6.63 -3.00
C ARG A 84 -2.94 -6.98 -4.25
N SER A 85 -2.25 -7.04 -5.39
CA SER A 85 -2.81 -7.38 -6.70
C SER A 85 -3.43 -8.78 -6.76
N ASN A 86 -2.97 -9.69 -5.90
CA ASN A 86 -3.51 -11.05 -5.75
C ASN A 86 -4.71 -11.13 -4.79
N GLY A 87 -5.20 -10.00 -4.28
CA GLY A 87 -6.33 -9.91 -3.36
C GLY A 87 -5.97 -10.15 -1.89
N GLN A 88 -4.71 -10.42 -1.55
CA GLN A 88 -4.28 -10.50 -0.15
C GLN A 88 -4.31 -9.12 0.51
N GLU A 89 -4.73 -9.08 1.77
CA GLU A 89 -4.77 -7.88 2.59
C GLU A 89 -3.69 -7.98 3.67
N VAL A 90 -2.88 -6.92 3.79
CA VAL A 90 -1.85 -6.79 4.82
C VAL A 90 -2.28 -5.68 5.76
N LEU A 91 -2.69 -6.05 6.97
CA LEU A 91 -3.00 -5.10 8.04
C LEU A 91 -1.70 -4.60 8.68
N ILE A 92 -1.58 -3.29 8.80
CA ILE A 92 -0.49 -2.62 9.52
C ILE A 92 -1.12 -1.70 10.57
N GLU A 93 -0.74 -1.91 11.82
CA GLU A 93 -1.01 -0.96 12.90
C GLU A 93 0.12 0.08 12.94
N LEU A 94 -0.28 1.34 13.07
CA LEU A 94 0.61 2.48 13.21
C LEU A 94 0.67 2.87 14.69
N PRO A 95 1.59 2.31 15.49
CA PRO A 95 1.66 2.61 16.92
C PRO A 95 1.86 4.10 17.16
N VAL A 96 1.47 4.61 18.33
CA VAL A 96 1.74 6.01 18.69
C VAL A 96 3.26 6.26 18.59
N PRO A 97 3.71 7.29 17.85
CA PRO A 97 5.14 7.59 17.74
C PRO A 97 5.78 7.88 19.10
N GLU A 98 6.91 7.25 19.36
CA GLU A 98 7.69 7.45 20.59
C GLU A 98 8.71 8.60 20.43
N ASP A 99 9.07 8.93 19.18
CA ASP A 99 10.08 9.93 18.84
C ASP A 99 9.82 10.60 17.48
N ALA A 100 10.66 11.57 17.13
CA ALA A 100 10.55 12.29 15.86
C ALA A 100 10.79 11.36 14.64
N TRP A 101 11.54 10.28 14.78
CA TRP A 101 11.84 9.35 13.68
C TRP A 101 10.61 8.50 13.32
N SER A 102 10.02 7.86 14.32
CA SER A 102 8.78 7.09 14.21
C SER A 102 7.60 7.95 13.77
N ALA A 103 7.57 9.22 14.19
CA ALA A 103 6.61 10.20 13.73
C ALA A 103 6.74 10.39 12.20
N ASN A 104 7.94 10.63 11.68
CA ASN A 104 8.17 10.88 10.26
C ASN A 104 8.26 9.60 9.39
N THR A 105 7.79 8.45 9.89
CA THR A 105 7.80 7.18 9.13
C THR A 105 7.16 7.32 7.75
N ILE A 106 7.77 6.68 6.75
CA ILE A 106 7.22 6.49 5.41
C ILE A 106 7.04 4.98 5.19
N ILE A 107 5.87 4.57 4.69
CA ILE A 107 5.63 3.19 4.24
C ILE A 107 5.39 3.21 2.74
N ALA A 108 6.29 2.63 1.95
CA ALA A 108 6.08 2.50 0.51
C ALA A 108 5.31 1.21 0.21
N PHE A 109 4.30 1.32 -0.64
CA PHE A 109 3.47 0.21 -1.07
C PHE A 109 3.37 0.14 -2.59
N ASP A 110 3.55 -1.06 -3.11
CA ASP A 110 3.30 -1.43 -4.49
C ASP A 110 2.41 -2.66 -4.45
N PRO A 111 1.24 -2.70 -5.12
CA PRO A 111 0.31 -3.83 -5.03
C PRO A 111 0.93 -5.18 -5.40
N ALA A 112 2.02 -5.20 -6.18
CA ALA A 112 2.75 -6.40 -6.51
C ALA A 112 3.72 -6.89 -5.42
N LYS A 113 3.95 -6.12 -4.35
CA LYS A 113 5.02 -6.35 -3.36
C LYS A 113 4.49 -6.26 -1.92
N ASN A 114 5.32 -6.66 -0.97
CA ASN A 114 5.05 -6.39 0.44
C ASN A 114 5.37 -4.93 0.76
N PRO A 115 4.64 -4.26 1.67
CA PRO A 115 4.96 -2.91 2.10
C PRO A 115 6.40 -2.80 2.61
N LEU A 116 7.09 -1.72 2.24
CA LEU A 116 8.42 -1.37 2.73
C LEU A 116 8.30 -0.25 3.78
N PHE A 117 8.75 -0.53 4.99
CA PHE A 117 8.97 0.50 6.01
C PHE A 117 10.32 1.18 5.75
N ILE A 118 10.28 2.45 5.38
CA ILE A 118 11.48 3.20 5.01
C ILE A 118 12.19 3.69 6.27
N ASN A 119 13.46 3.33 6.39
CA ASN A 119 14.33 3.84 7.44
C ASN A 119 14.96 5.17 7.00
N LEU A 120 14.56 6.27 7.64
CA LEU A 120 15.07 7.61 7.36
C LEU A 120 16.57 7.82 7.71
N HIS A 121 17.18 6.91 8.47
CA HIS A 121 18.62 6.93 8.71
C HIS A 121 19.43 6.44 7.50
N LYS A 122 18.78 5.75 6.56
CA LYS A 122 19.39 5.23 5.33
C LYS A 122 19.04 6.12 4.13
N ASP A 123 19.78 5.97 3.05
CA ASP A 123 19.55 6.67 1.79
C ASP A 123 18.49 5.96 0.91
N SER A 124 18.38 6.39 -0.35
CA SER A 124 17.43 5.83 -1.32
C SER A 124 17.75 4.41 -1.77
N THR A 125 18.90 3.82 -1.40
CA THR A 125 19.27 2.46 -1.83
C THR A 125 18.25 1.40 -1.41
N GLN A 126 17.60 1.58 -0.25
CA GLN A 126 16.50 0.72 0.20
C GLN A 126 15.31 0.76 -0.77
N ILE A 127 15.00 1.94 -1.30
CA ILE A 127 13.90 2.16 -2.25
C ILE A 127 14.31 1.59 -3.60
N GLU A 128 15.56 1.79 -4.03
CA GLU A 128 16.08 1.18 -5.26
C GLU A 128 16.03 -0.35 -5.22
N HIS A 129 16.42 -0.96 -4.10
CA HIS A 129 16.29 -2.40 -3.92
C HIS A 129 14.83 -2.83 -3.97
N TYR A 130 13.94 -2.11 -3.30
CA TYR A 130 12.51 -2.38 -3.34
C TYR A 130 11.92 -2.28 -4.76
N LEU A 131 12.35 -1.29 -5.54
CA LEU A 131 11.96 -1.13 -6.94
C LEU A 131 12.43 -2.31 -7.81
N LYS A 132 13.66 -2.77 -7.61
CA LYS A 132 14.28 -3.89 -8.35
C LYS A 132 13.71 -5.26 -8.00
N GLN A 133 13.16 -5.45 -6.80
CA GLN A 133 12.55 -6.71 -6.42
C GLN A 133 11.38 -7.04 -7.37
N ALA A 134 11.47 -8.20 -8.03
CA ALA A 134 10.38 -8.75 -8.80
C ALA A 134 9.30 -9.34 -7.89
N ASP A 135 8.07 -9.38 -8.39
CA ASP A 135 6.95 -10.10 -7.77
C ASP A 135 7.36 -11.57 -7.56
N LYS A 136 7.58 -11.98 -6.30
CA LYS A 136 7.76 -13.39 -5.96
C LYS A 136 6.37 -14.03 -5.98
N ARG A 137 5.97 -14.49 -7.17
CA ARG A 137 4.77 -15.30 -7.38
C ARG A 137 4.98 -16.72 -6.90
#